data_AF-A0AAW0KBT4-F1
#
_entry.id   AF-A0AAW0KBT4-F1
#
_cell.length_a   1.000
_cell.length_b   1.000
_cell.length_c   1.000
_cell.angle_alpha   90.00
_cell.angle_beta   90.00
_cell.angle_gamma   90.00
#
_symmetry.space_group_name_H-M   'P 1'
#
loop_
_entity.id
_entity.type
_entity.pdbx_description
1 polymer ?
#
loop_
_entity_poly.entity_id
_entity_poly.type
_entity_poly.pdbx_seq_one_letter_code
_entity_poly.pdbx_strand_id
1 'polypeptide(L)'
;MLTASSRWRKDEMERVRKQAHCFFADNISEDDPFLLYAALNSGNHCKFITKDLMRDHKACLSDVHTQHLFFKWQQGHQMAIKNDLQRSKLTFQHTLSYDTVVQTTGDSWHIPYDEDLVQRSSYEVPTKWLCLQRKTQGPAPS
;
A
#
# COMPACT_ATOMS: atom_id res chain seq x y z
N MET A 1 -19.05 -25.69 5.65
CA MET A 1 -18.88 -25.75 7.12
C MET A 1 -17.57 -25.05 7.44
N LEU A 2 -17.62 -23.92 8.15
CA LEU A 2 -16.41 -23.26 8.65
C LEU A 2 -15.79 -24.20 9.68
N THR A 3 -14.61 -24.71 9.39
CA THR A 3 -13.81 -25.49 10.34
C THR A 3 -13.62 -24.64 11.60
N ALA A 4 -13.80 -25.25 12.77
CA ALA A 4 -13.59 -24.60 14.05
C ALA A 4 -12.23 -23.89 14.01
N SER A 5 -12.20 -22.57 14.20
CA SER A 5 -10.96 -21.81 14.16
C SER A 5 -9.98 -22.46 15.14
N SER A 6 -8.70 -22.53 14.78
CA SER A 6 -7.66 -22.88 15.74
C SER A 6 -7.90 -22.06 17.00
N ARG A 7 -8.10 -22.72 18.14
CA ARG A 7 -8.28 -22.02 19.42
C ARG A 7 -7.03 -21.16 19.63
N TRP A 8 -7.22 -19.84 19.71
CA TRP A 8 -6.15 -18.91 20.05
C TRP A 8 -5.56 -19.31 21.41
N ARG A 9 -4.25 -19.60 21.41
CA ARG A 9 -3.54 -19.99 22.62
C ARG A 9 -3.40 -18.79 23.55
N LYS A 10 -3.87 -18.94 24.79
CA LYS A 10 -3.86 -17.84 25.79
C LYS A 10 -2.44 -17.34 26.05
N ASP A 11 -1.49 -18.25 26.17
CA ASP A 11 -0.08 -17.93 26.40
C ASP A 11 0.54 -17.15 25.23
N GLU A 12 0.17 -17.45 23.99
CA GLU A 12 0.61 -16.69 22.82
C GLU A 12 -0.01 -15.28 22.80
N MET A 13 -1.31 -15.16 23.08
CA MET A 13 -1.98 -13.85 23.14
C MET A 13 -1.47 -12.98 24.29
N GLU A 14 -1.12 -13.57 25.44
CA GLU A 14 -0.46 -12.84 26.53
C GLU A 14 0.92 -12.31 26.13
N ARG A 15 1.69 -13.07 25.34
CA ARG A 15 2.97 -12.60 24.80
C ARG A 15 2.78 -11.41 23.86
N VAL A 16 1.76 -11.45 22.99
CA VAL A 16 1.43 -10.32 22.10
C VAL A 16 1.09 -9.07 22.92
N ARG A 17 0.21 -9.20 23.93
CA ARG A 17 -0.18 -8.09 24.80
C ARG A 17 0.97 -7.47 25.60
N LYS A 18 2.03 -8.24 25.86
CA LYS A 18 3.25 -7.74 26.52
C LYS A 18 4.18 -6.97 25.57
N GLN A 19 4.05 -7.18 24.26
CA GLN A 19 4.93 -6.60 23.24
C GLN A 19 4.27 -5.46 22.46
N ALA A 20 2.94 -5.38 22.46
CA ALA A 20 2.19 -4.39 21.70
C ALA A 20 0.98 -3.88 22.49
N HIS A 21 0.57 -2.65 22.18
CA HIS A 21 -0.71 -2.13 22.62
C HIS A 21 -1.82 -2.82 21.82
N CYS A 22 -2.74 -3.50 22.52
CA CYS A 22 -3.84 -4.22 21.90
C CYS A 22 -5.16 -3.53 22.19
N PHE A 23 -5.90 -3.23 21.13
CA PHE A 23 -7.32 -2.89 21.18
C PHE A 23 -8.12 -4.08 20.65
N PHE A 24 -9.11 -4.54 21.41
CA PHE A 24 -9.98 -5.64 21.03
C PHE A 24 -11.35 -5.07 20.68
N ALA A 25 -11.66 -5.00 19.39
CA ALA A 25 -12.98 -4.63 18.92
C ALA A 25 -13.98 -5.77 19.19
N ASP A 26 -15.26 -5.41 19.27
CA ASP A 26 -16.33 -6.41 19.23
C ASP A 26 -16.26 -7.21 17.94
N ASN A 27 -16.73 -8.46 17.98
CA ASN A 27 -16.75 -9.35 16.81
C ASN A 27 -17.90 -8.97 15.86
N ILE A 28 -17.84 -7.76 15.34
CA ILE A 28 -18.72 -7.19 14.32
C ILE A 28 -18.00 -7.18 12.98
N SER A 29 -18.76 -7.03 11.90
CA SER A 29 -18.27 -7.19 10.52
C SER A 29 -17.36 -6.07 10.00
N GLU A 30 -17.08 -5.02 10.78
CA GLU A 30 -16.33 -3.85 10.31
C GLU A 30 -15.21 -3.46 11.31
N ASP A 31 -14.00 -3.93 11.06
CA ASP A 31 -12.78 -3.58 11.81
C ASP A 31 -11.89 -2.56 11.08
N ASP A 32 -12.00 -2.47 9.75
CA ASP A 32 -11.23 -1.55 8.90
C ASP A 32 -11.31 -0.06 9.32
N PRO A 33 -12.45 0.50 9.77
CA PRO A 33 -12.49 1.89 10.24
C PRO A 33 -11.56 2.17 11.42
N PHE A 34 -11.40 1.22 12.35
CA PHE A 34 -10.49 1.38 13.49
C PHE A 34 -9.03 1.38 13.02
N LEU A 35 -8.69 0.51 12.07
CA LEU A 35 -7.35 0.45 11.48
C LEU A 35 -7.00 1.74 10.74
N LEU A 36 -7.90 2.21 9.87
CA LEU A 36 -7.72 3.45 9.11
C LEU A 36 -7.58 4.66 10.05
N TYR A 37 -8.46 4.77 11.05
CA TYR A 37 -8.39 5.85 12.03
C TYR A 37 -7.07 5.82 12.81
N ALA A 38 -6.68 4.67 13.34
CA ALA A 38 -5.44 4.54 14.12
C ALA A 38 -4.20 4.91 13.27
N ALA A 39 -4.14 4.45 12.02
CA ALA A 39 -3.03 4.75 11.12
C ALA A 39 -2.95 6.24 10.76
N LEU A 40 -4.07 6.84 10.35
CA LEU A 40 -4.14 8.25 9.96
C LEU A 40 -3.88 9.18 11.15
N ASN A 41 -4.48 8.90 12.31
CA ASN A 41 -4.34 9.72 13.52
C ASN A 41 -2.93 9.62 14.12
N SER A 42 -2.23 8.50 13.92
CA SER A 42 -0.81 8.36 14.31
C SER A 42 0.13 9.22 13.45
N GLY A 43 -0.32 9.65 12.26
CA GLY A 43 0.42 10.54 11.37
C GLY A 43 1.18 9.84 10.25
N ASN A 44 1.79 10.64 9.37
CA ASN A 44 2.34 10.21 8.07
C ASN A 44 3.54 9.24 8.12
N HIS A 45 4.08 8.94 9.32
CA HIS A 45 5.14 7.96 9.48
C HIS A 45 4.60 6.56 9.81
N CYS A 46 3.31 6.47 10.20
CA CYS A 46 2.69 5.23 10.61
C CYS A 46 2.50 4.29 9.42
N LYS A 47 2.76 3.00 9.62
CA LYS A 47 2.48 1.96 8.63
C LYS A 47 1.49 0.97 9.22
N PHE A 48 0.69 0.34 8.36
CA PHE A 48 -0.30 -0.64 8.77
C PHE A 48 -0.16 -1.94 8.00
N ILE A 49 -0.60 -3.04 8.60
CA ILE A 49 -0.58 -4.38 8.01
C ILE A 49 -2.03 -4.87 7.97
N THR A 50 -2.52 -5.15 6.77
CA THR A 50 -3.81 -5.80 6.53
C THR A 50 -3.77 -6.52 5.19
N LYS A 51 -4.60 -7.56 5.04
CA LYS A 51 -4.85 -8.22 3.75
C LYS A 51 -5.93 -7.51 2.95
N ASP A 52 -6.73 -6.66 3.58
CA ASP A 52 -7.74 -5.89 2.87
C ASP A 52 -7.08 -4.86 1.95
N LEU A 53 -7.68 -4.65 0.80
CA LEU A 53 -7.26 -3.68 -0.21
C LEU A 53 -8.02 -2.36 -0.08
N MET A 54 -8.92 -2.23 0.89
CA MET A 54 -9.70 -1.04 1.22
C MET A 54 -10.52 -0.53 0.03
N ARG A 55 -11.00 -1.45 -0.82
CA ARG A 55 -11.67 -1.13 -2.10
C ARG A 55 -12.98 -0.39 -1.88
N ASP A 56 -13.77 -0.86 -0.93
CA ASP A 56 -15.08 -0.29 -0.64
C ASP A 56 -14.93 1.09 0.00
N HIS A 57 -13.98 1.25 0.92
CA HIS A 57 -13.63 2.55 1.50
C HIS A 57 -13.17 3.56 0.46
N LYS A 58 -12.36 3.14 -0.53
CA LYS A 58 -11.96 4.00 -1.65
C LYS A 58 -13.16 4.41 -2.50
N ALA A 59 -14.08 3.49 -2.78
CA ALA A 59 -15.26 3.76 -3.60
C ALA A 59 -16.24 4.75 -2.92
N CYS A 60 -16.25 4.82 -1.59
CA CYS A 60 -17.04 5.79 -0.84
C CYS A 60 -16.49 7.22 -0.88
N LEU A 61 -15.28 7.46 -1.37
CA LEU A 61 -14.70 8.80 -1.46
C LEU A 61 -15.32 9.57 -2.63
N SER A 62 -15.88 10.74 -2.34
CA SER A 62 -16.73 11.51 -3.27
C SER A 62 -16.00 12.14 -4.45
N ASP A 63 -14.71 12.46 -4.32
CA ASP A 63 -13.97 13.17 -5.34
C ASP A 63 -12.69 12.43 -5.76
N VAL A 64 -12.33 12.60 -7.04
CA VAL A 64 -11.21 11.92 -7.69
C VAL A 64 -9.87 12.31 -7.04
N HIS A 65 -9.75 13.53 -6.53
CA HIS A 65 -8.52 14.00 -5.91
C HIS A 65 -8.26 13.27 -4.59
N THR A 66 -9.26 13.17 -3.73
CA THR A 66 -9.18 12.41 -2.47
C THR A 66 -8.96 10.93 -2.72
N GLN A 67 -9.60 10.34 -3.74
CA GLN A 67 -9.33 8.96 -4.16
C GLN A 67 -7.87 8.74 -4.55
N HIS A 68 -7.26 9.69 -5.28
CA HIS A 68 -5.84 9.63 -5.63
C HIS A 68 -4.93 9.78 -4.40
N LEU A 69 -5.25 10.70 -3.49
CA LEU A 69 -4.50 10.86 -2.23
C LEU A 69 -4.57 9.59 -1.38
N PHE A 70 -5.75 8.98 -1.27
CA PHE A 70 -5.92 7.71 -0.54
C PHE A 70 -5.10 6.59 -1.17
N PHE A 71 -5.12 6.45 -2.50
CA PHE A 71 -4.33 5.45 -3.21
C PHE A 71 -2.82 5.65 -3.01
N LYS A 72 -2.35 6.90 -3.08
CA LYS A 72 -0.96 7.26 -2.79
C LYS A 72 -0.58 6.91 -1.34
N TRP A 73 -1.42 7.32 -0.38
CA TRP A 73 -1.21 7.01 1.04
C TRP A 73 -1.15 5.50 1.26
N GLN A 74 -2.14 4.74 0.78
CA GLN A 74 -2.19 3.29 0.91
C GLN A 74 -0.91 2.62 0.40
N GLN A 75 -0.43 2.98 -0.79
CA GLN A 75 0.80 2.41 -1.34
C GLN A 75 2.06 2.65 -0.50
N GLY A 76 2.17 3.83 0.14
CA GLY A 76 3.31 4.17 0.98
C GLY A 76 3.24 3.58 2.39
N HIS A 77 2.03 3.28 2.87
CA HIS A 77 1.77 3.00 4.29
C HIS A 77 1.31 1.55 4.55
N GLN A 78 0.71 0.87 3.57
CA GLN A 78 0.31 -0.53 3.70
C GLN A 78 1.51 -1.48 3.48
N MET A 79 1.84 -2.26 4.50
CA MET A 79 2.89 -3.28 4.43
C MET A 79 2.29 -4.65 4.10
N ALA A 80 2.55 -5.14 2.90
CA ALA A 80 2.17 -6.50 2.50
C ALA A 80 3.19 -7.53 3.03
N ILE A 81 2.70 -8.60 3.65
CA ILE A 81 3.53 -9.72 4.10
C ILE A 81 3.85 -10.62 2.90
N LYS A 82 5.14 -10.87 2.67
CA LYS A 82 5.62 -11.89 1.73
C LYS A 82 5.88 -13.18 2.49
N ASN A 83 5.01 -14.17 2.29
CA ASN A 83 5.25 -15.54 2.74
C ASN A 83 6.17 -16.23 1.74
N ASP A 84 7.48 -16.19 2.04
CA ASP A 84 8.41 -17.11 1.41
C ASP A 84 8.26 -18.47 2.10
N LEU A 85 7.56 -19.40 1.45
CA LEU A 85 7.31 -20.76 1.97
C LEU A 85 8.61 -21.53 2.26
N GLN A 86 9.76 -21.09 1.71
CA GLN A 86 11.07 -21.74 1.91
C GLN A 86 11.90 -21.10 3.02
N ARG A 87 11.59 -19.86 3.43
CA ARG A 87 12.29 -19.17 4.52
C ARG A 87 11.38 -19.03 5.74
N SER A 88 11.85 -19.51 6.88
CA SER A 88 11.20 -19.29 8.19
C SER A 88 11.17 -17.83 8.67
N LYS A 89 11.48 -16.86 7.80
CA LYS A 89 11.61 -15.44 8.13
C LYS A 89 10.52 -14.63 7.45
N LEU A 90 9.73 -13.93 8.26
CA LEU A 90 8.76 -12.95 7.78
C LEU A 90 9.48 -11.84 7.00
N THR A 91 9.03 -11.58 5.77
CA THR A 91 9.51 -10.44 4.97
C THR A 91 8.34 -9.58 4.55
N PHE A 92 8.59 -8.28 4.35
CA PHE A 92 7.59 -7.33 3.90
C PHE A 92 7.91 -6.90 2.46
N GLN A 93 6.87 -6.62 1.69
CA GLN A 93 7.03 -5.96 0.40
C GLN A 93 7.62 -4.57 0.61
N HIS A 94 8.57 -4.21 -0.24
CA HIS A 94 9.21 -2.91 -0.20
C HIS A 94 8.21 -1.82 -0.62
N THR A 95 8.02 -0.81 0.23
CA THR A 95 7.27 0.42 -0.11
C THR A 95 8.14 1.30 -0.99
N LEU A 96 7.68 1.65 -2.19
CA LEU A 96 8.42 2.53 -3.09
C LEU A 96 8.62 3.92 -2.44
N SER A 97 9.78 4.53 -2.68
CA SER A 97 10.08 5.89 -2.20
C SER A 97 9.57 6.99 -3.14
N TYR A 98 8.87 6.61 -4.21
CA TYR A 98 8.35 7.48 -5.25
C TYR A 98 6.92 7.07 -5.61
N ASP A 99 6.15 8.04 -6.10
CA ASP A 99 4.78 7.79 -6.56
C ASP A 99 4.80 7.21 -7.98
N THR A 100 4.10 6.09 -8.19
CA THR A 100 3.90 5.53 -9.53
C THR A 100 2.68 6.14 -10.19
N VAL A 101 2.80 7.41 -10.57
CA VAL A 101 1.77 8.19 -11.29
C VAL A 101 2.40 8.87 -12.50
N VAL A 102 1.58 9.38 -13.41
CA VAL A 102 2.08 10.25 -14.49
C VAL A 102 2.67 11.52 -13.88
N GLN A 103 3.92 11.82 -14.20
CA GLN A 103 4.68 12.94 -13.64
C GLN A 103 5.31 13.77 -14.77
N THR A 104 5.37 15.09 -14.59
CA THR A 104 6.07 15.99 -15.52
C THR A 104 6.79 17.11 -14.79
N THR A 105 7.95 17.51 -15.32
CA THR A 105 8.68 18.71 -14.91
C THR A 105 8.55 19.85 -15.94
N GLY A 106 7.58 19.74 -16.86
CA GLY A 106 7.46 20.59 -18.06
C GLY A 106 8.38 20.11 -19.18
N ASP A 107 9.68 19.97 -18.89
CA ASP A 107 10.70 19.55 -19.86
C ASP A 107 10.90 18.02 -19.92
N SER A 108 10.32 17.29 -18.97
CA SER A 108 10.31 15.83 -18.96
C SER A 108 8.94 15.28 -18.60
N TRP A 109 8.66 14.06 -19.06
CA TRP A 109 7.49 13.28 -18.68
C TRP A 109 7.92 11.87 -18.28
N HIS A 110 7.33 11.37 -17.21
CA HIS A 110 7.48 9.99 -16.73
C HIS A 110 6.08 9.39 -16.66
N ILE A 111 5.83 8.41 -17.52
CA ILE A 111 4.52 7.78 -17.68
C ILE A 111 4.68 6.29 -17.31
N PRO A 112 4.15 5.84 -16.16
CA PRO A 112 4.16 4.43 -15.83
C PRO A 112 3.19 3.67 -16.74
N TYR A 113 3.59 2.49 -17.22
CA TYR A 113 2.78 1.68 -18.13
C TYR A 113 2.92 0.19 -17.84
N ASP A 114 1.86 -0.57 -18.13
CA ASP A 114 1.84 -2.03 -18.07
C ASP A 114 2.29 -2.60 -19.42
N GLU A 115 3.08 -3.67 -19.43
CA GLU A 115 3.40 -4.40 -20.67
C GLU A 115 2.20 -5.23 -21.11
N ASP A 116 2.03 -5.45 -22.43
CA ASP A 116 0.83 -6.04 -23.03
C ASP A 116 0.37 -7.38 -22.44
N LEU A 117 1.28 -8.15 -21.85
CA LEU A 117 1.03 -9.47 -21.27
C LEU A 117 0.99 -9.48 -19.72
N VAL A 118 1.15 -8.32 -19.08
CA VAL A 118 1.17 -8.22 -17.61
C VAL A 118 -0.25 -7.89 -17.12
N GLN A 119 -0.93 -8.89 -16.56
CA GLN A 119 -2.16 -8.66 -15.80
C GLN A 119 -1.81 -8.19 -14.40
N ARG A 120 -1.91 -6.87 -14.20
CA ARG A 120 -1.73 -6.23 -12.92
C ARG A 120 -3.03 -6.20 -12.13
N SER A 121 -2.96 -6.52 -10.85
CA SER A 121 -4.10 -6.33 -9.95
C SER A 121 -4.31 -4.86 -9.65
N SER A 122 -5.55 -4.44 -9.34
CA SER A 122 -5.88 -3.00 -9.16
C SER A 122 -5.12 -2.26 -8.06
N TYR A 123 -4.46 -2.99 -7.16
CA TYR A 123 -3.66 -2.49 -6.03
C TYR A 123 -2.14 -2.54 -6.28
N GLU A 124 -1.70 -3.27 -7.31
CA GLU A 124 -0.32 -3.26 -7.74
C GLU A 124 -0.08 -2.00 -8.58
N VAL A 125 1.18 -1.61 -8.79
CA VAL A 125 1.54 -0.48 -9.67
C VAL A 125 2.44 -0.91 -10.82
N PRO A 126 2.40 -0.21 -11.96
CA PRO A 126 3.27 -0.56 -13.08
C PRO A 126 4.74 -0.41 -12.67
N THR A 127 5.58 -1.29 -13.18
CA THR A 127 7.02 -1.26 -12.89
C THR A 127 7.85 -0.67 -14.03
N LYS A 128 7.22 -0.48 -15.20
CA LYS A 128 7.85 0.10 -16.39
C LYS A 128 7.43 1.55 -16.55
N TRP A 129 8.35 2.34 -17.09
CA TRP A 129 8.23 3.78 -17.22
C TRP A 129 8.68 4.20 -18.62
N LEU A 130 7.84 4.99 -19.27
CA LEU A 130 8.22 5.77 -20.45
C LEU A 130 8.79 7.09 -19.96
N CYS A 131 10.06 7.34 -20.27
CA CYS A 131 10.74 8.60 -19.99
C CYS A 131 10.84 9.41 -21.28
N LEU A 132 10.31 10.63 -21.27
CA LEU A 132 10.43 11.61 -22.35
C LEU A 132 11.17 12.82 -21.82
N GLN A 133 12.17 13.31 -22.55
CA GLN A 133 12.93 14.49 -22.15
C GLN A 133 13.19 15.40 -23.36
N ARG A 134 12.94 16.70 -23.20
CA ARG A 134 13.26 17.69 -24.22
C ARG A 134 14.78 17.80 -24.34
N LYS A 135 15.30 17.56 -25.54
CA LYS A 135 16.73 17.76 -25.82
C LYS A 135 17.04 19.25 -25.77
N THR A 136 17.84 19.69 -24.80
CA THR A 136 18.40 21.05 -24.79
C THR A 136 19.33 21.18 -26.00
N GLN A 137 19.02 22.08 -26.94
CA GLN A 137 20.00 22.47 -27.96
C GLN A 137 21.15 23.17 -27.22
N GLY A 138 22.35 22.56 -27.23
CA GLY A 138 23.55 23.25 -26.80
C GLY A 138 23.81 24.47 -27.70
N PRO A 139 24.58 25.48 -27.23
CA PRO A 139 24.93 26.62 -28.06
C PRO A 139 25.58 26.13 -29.37
N ALA A 140 25.16 26.71 -30.49
CA ALA A 140 25.75 26.43 -31.80
C ALA A 140 27.27 26.68 -31.74
N PRO A 141 28.09 25.81 -32.36
CA PRO A 141 29.52 26.08 -32.47
C PRO A 141 29.71 27.39 -33.25
N SER A 142 30.41 28.33 -32.62
CA SER A 142 30.89 29.59 -33.20
C SER A 142 31.92 29.35 -34.30
#